data_AF-Q8SA56-F1
#
_entry.id   AF-Q8SA56-F1
#
_cell.length_a   1.000
_cell.length_b   1.000
_cell.length_c   1.000
_cell.angle_alpha   90.00
_cell.angle_beta   90.00
_cell.angle_gamma   90.00
#
_symmetry.space_group_name_H-M   'P 1'
#
loop_
_entity.id
_entity.type
_entity.pdbx_description
1 polymer ?
#
loop_
_entity_poly.entity_id
_entity_poly.type
_entity_poly.pdbx_seq_one_letter_code
_entity_poly.pdbx_strand_id
1 'polypeptide(L)'
;APGLNYARYLEDLSEKDPQAFICHFYNTYFAHSAGGRMIGRKVAEKILNKKELEFYKWDGDLSQLLQNVREKLNKVAENWTREEKNHCLEETEKS
;
A
#
# COMPACT_ATOMS: atom_id res chain seq x y z
N ALA A 1 4.72 -13.97 15.03
CA ALA A 1 5.27 -12.60 14.96
C ALA A 1 4.37 -11.78 14.03
N PRO A 2 4.05 -10.52 14.33
CA PRO A 2 3.04 -9.75 13.59
C PRO A 2 3.27 -9.71 12.08
N GLY A 3 4.51 -9.47 11.62
CA GLY A 3 4.85 -9.45 10.20
C GLY A 3 4.64 -10.80 9.49
N LEU A 4 4.99 -11.92 10.13
CA LEU A 4 4.75 -13.26 9.56
C LEU A 4 3.26 -13.60 9.46
N ASN A 5 2.47 -13.16 10.45
CA ASN A 5 1.03 -13.37 10.42
C ASN A 5 0.40 -12.54 9.30
N TYR A 6 0.83 -11.29 9.13
CA TYR A 6 0.32 -10.43 8.06
C TYR A 6 0.72 -10.94 6.68
N ALA A 7 1.96 -11.39 6.50
CA ALA A 7 2.40 -12.01 5.25
C ALA A 7 1.53 -13.21 4.87
N ARG A 8 1.28 -14.14 5.80
CA ARG A 8 0.39 -15.29 5.57
C ARG A 8 -1.06 -14.89 5.29
N TYR A 9 -1.54 -13.82 5.95
CA TYR A 9 -2.87 -13.28 5.67
C TYR A 9 -2.97 -12.76 4.24
N LEU A 10 -1.96 -12.01 3.77
CA LEU A 10 -1.92 -11.51 2.40
C LEU A 10 -1.80 -12.65 1.37
N GLU A 11 -1.03 -13.71 1.66
CA GLU A 11 -0.97 -14.91 0.82
C GLU A 11 -2.36 -15.55 0.68
N ASP A 12 -3.08 -15.74 1.79
CA ASP A 12 -4.43 -16.32 1.80
C ASP A 12 -5.44 -15.46 1.02
N LEU A 13 -5.45 -14.14 1.25
CA LEU A 13 -6.30 -13.20 0.53
C LEU A 13 -6.00 -13.21 -0.98
N SER A 14 -4.72 -13.30 -1.36
CA SER A 14 -4.34 -13.27 -2.78
C SER A 14 -4.92 -14.43 -3.60
N GLU A 15 -5.20 -15.57 -2.96
CA GLU A 15 -5.78 -16.76 -3.60
C GLU A 15 -7.31 -16.78 -3.55
N LYS A 16 -7.91 -16.21 -2.49
CA LYS A 16 -9.32 -16.42 -2.16
C LYS A 16 -10.18 -15.17 -2.28
N ASP A 17 -9.60 -14.00 -2.14
CA ASP A 17 -10.32 -12.74 -1.95
C ASP A 17 -9.56 -11.55 -2.60
N PRO A 18 -9.67 -11.41 -3.92
CA PRO A 18 -8.92 -10.38 -4.65
C PRO A 18 -9.34 -8.95 -4.28
N GLN A 19 -10.60 -8.72 -3.89
CA GLN A 19 -11.07 -7.41 -3.45
C GLN A 19 -10.39 -6.99 -2.15
N ALA A 20 -10.34 -7.88 -1.15
CA ALA A 20 -9.62 -7.65 0.08
C ALA A 20 -8.12 -7.44 -0.17
N PHE A 21 -7.51 -8.31 -0.97
CA PHE A 21 -6.09 -8.20 -1.32
C PHE A 21 -5.74 -6.84 -1.95
N ILE A 22 -6.59 -6.34 -2.84
CA ILE A 22 -6.40 -5.02 -3.47
C ILE A 22 -6.48 -3.87 -2.47
N CYS A 23 -7.33 -3.97 -1.44
CA CYS A 23 -7.37 -3.00 -0.35
C CYS A 23 -6.01 -2.88 0.36
N HIS A 24 -5.45 -4.03 0.76
CA HIS A 24 -4.15 -4.08 1.42
C HIS A 24 -3.01 -3.60 0.52
N PHE A 25 -3.04 -3.98 -0.77
CA PHE A 25 -2.09 -3.49 -1.77
C PHE A 25 -2.11 -1.96 -1.83
N TYR A 26 -3.30 -1.36 -1.98
CA TYR A 26 -3.44 0.09 -2.03
C TYR A 26 -2.92 0.74 -0.74
N ASN A 27 -3.43 0.34 0.43
CA ASN A 27 -3.08 0.98 1.69
C ASN A 27 -1.58 0.87 1.99
N THR A 28 -0.97 -0.30 1.79
CA THR A 28 0.46 -0.51 2.08
C THR A 28 1.35 0.40 1.24
N TYR A 29 1.17 0.40 -0.09
CA TYR A 29 2.07 1.15 -0.97
C TYR A 29 1.80 2.66 -0.95
N PHE A 30 0.54 3.07 -0.90
CA PHE A 30 0.21 4.50 -0.87
C PHE A 30 0.54 5.12 0.49
N ALA A 31 0.33 4.43 1.62
CA ALA A 31 0.73 4.94 2.93
C ALA A 31 2.25 5.11 3.03
N HIS A 32 3.04 4.17 2.50
CA HIS A 32 4.51 4.28 2.49
C HIS A 32 4.97 5.51 1.69
N SER A 33 4.48 5.66 0.46
CA SER A 33 4.85 6.77 -0.43
C SER A 33 4.38 8.15 0.06
N ALA A 34 3.36 8.20 0.93
CA ALA A 34 2.88 9.42 1.56
C ALA A 34 3.46 9.61 2.96
N GLY A 35 2.79 9.06 3.99
CA GLY A 35 3.16 9.22 5.40
C GLY A 35 4.49 8.55 5.76
N GLY A 36 4.80 7.41 5.13
CA GLY A 36 6.04 6.66 5.38
C GLY A 36 7.30 7.50 5.09
N ARG A 37 7.32 8.31 4.04
CA ARG A 37 8.41 9.25 3.75
C ARG A 37 8.65 10.26 4.87
N MET A 38 7.58 10.81 5.44
CA MET A 38 7.67 11.77 6.53
C MET A 38 8.24 11.11 7.79
N ILE A 39 7.77 9.90 8.12
CA ILE A 39 8.30 9.09 9.22
C ILE A 39 9.78 8.79 9.00
N GLY A 40 10.14 8.31 7.81
CA GLY A 40 11.51 7.99 7.44
C GLY A 40 12.48 9.16 7.62
N ARG A 41 12.10 10.34 7.15
CA ARG A 41 12.87 11.57 7.35
C ARG A 41 13.04 11.90 8.82
N LYS A 42 11.97 11.81 9.63
CA LYS A 42 12.01 12.10 11.07
C LYS A 42 12.89 11.12 11.84
N VAL A 43 12.86 9.84 11.49
CA VAL A 43 13.74 8.82 12.07
C VAL A 43 15.19 9.11 11.68
N ALA A 44 15.46 9.38 10.40
CA ALA A 44 16.82 9.68 9.94
C ALA A 44 17.42 10.93 10.60
N GLU A 45 16.61 11.99 10.78
CA GLU A 45 16.99 13.20 11.52
C GLU A 45 17.42 12.89 12.96
N LYS A 46 16.77 11.92 13.61
CA LYS A 46 17.02 11.57 15.02
C LYS A 46 18.19 10.62 15.23
N ILE A 47 18.32 9.59 14.39
CA ILE A 47 19.22 8.47 14.70
C ILE A 47 20.16 8.07 13.54
N LEU A 48 20.02 8.64 12.35
CA LEU A 48 20.84 8.27 11.17
C LEU A 48 21.61 9.44 10.58
N ASN A 49 21.88 10.49 11.37
CA ASN A 49 22.59 11.69 10.91
C ASN A 49 22.00 12.26 9.60
N LYS A 50 20.67 12.31 9.51
CA LYS A 50 19.92 12.79 8.33
C LYS A 50 20.16 12.00 7.03
N LYS A 51 20.70 10.77 7.12
CA LYS A 51 20.90 9.90 5.95
C LYS A 51 19.57 9.53 5.32
N GLU A 52 19.42 9.83 4.03
CA GLU A 52 18.31 9.33 3.23
C GLU A 52 18.56 7.87 2.84
N LEU A 53 17.64 6.98 3.20
CA LEU A 53 17.71 5.55 2.88
C LEU A 53 17.04 5.27 1.53
N GLU A 54 17.54 4.28 0.81
CA GLU A 54 17.01 3.84 -0.49
C GLU A 54 15.53 3.45 -0.44
N PHE A 55 15.04 2.98 0.72
CA PHE A 55 13.63 2.64 0.92
C PHE A 55 12.65 3.82 0.69
N TYR A 56 13.14 5.07 0.76
CA TYR A 56 12.35 6.29 0.55
C TYR A 56 12.70 6.99 -0.77
N LYS A 57 13.37 6.29 -1.69
CA LYS A 57 13.71 6.79 -3.02
C LYS A 57 12.97 6.00 -4.09
N TRP A 58 12.70 6.67 -5.21
CA TRP A 58 12.05 6.08 -6.38
C TRP A 58 12.84 6.45 -7.63
N ASP A 59 12.87 5.52 -8.58
CA ASP A 59 13.36 5.80 -9.91
C ASP A 59 12.22 6.40 -10.76
N GLY A 60 12.35 7.68 -11.10
CA GLY A 60 11.33 8.46 -11.80
C GLY A 60 10.45 9.34 -10.90
N ASP A 61 9.47 9.99 -11.52
CA ASP A 61 8.56 10.90 -10.82
C ASP A 61 7.51 10.13 -10.02
N LEU A 62 7.55 10.27 -8.69
CA LEU A 62 6.65 9.55 -7.79
C LEU A 62 5.17 9.90 -8.03
N SER A 63 4.85 11.14 -8.41
CA SER A 63 3.46 11.54 -8.65
C SER A 63 2.88 10.80 -9.86
N GLN A 64 3.64 10.71 -10.95
CA GLN A 64 3.30 9.95 -12.14
C GLN A 64 3.18 8.45 -11.83
N LEU A 65 4.14 7.88 -11.09
CA LEU A 65 4.09 6.47 -10.68
C LEU A 65 2.81 6.15 -9.91
N LEU A 66 2.47 6.98 -8.91
CA LEU A 66 1.26 6.80 -8.12
C LEU A 66 -0.02 6.99 -8.94
N GLN A 67 -0.05 7.97 -9.84
CA GLN A 67 -1.19 8.20 -10.72
C GLN A 67 -1.44 6.99 -11.64
N ASN A 68 -0.39 6.45 -12.24
CA ASN A 68 -0.48 5.27 -13.09
C ASN A 68 -1.01 4.04 -12.32
N VAL A 69 -0.62 3.87 -11.06
CA VAL A 69 -1.15 2.79 -10.20
C VAL A 69 -2.62 3.03 -9.88
N ARG A 70 -3.04 4.26 -9.57
CA ARG A 70 -4.46 4.58 -9.33
C ARG A 70 -5.33 4.25 -10.54
N GLU A 71 -4.87 4.59 -11.75
CA GLU A 71 -5.61 4.28 -12.98
C GLU A 71 -5.76 2.77 -13.20
N LYS A 72 -4.72 1.99 -12.90
CA LYS A 72 -4.79 0.52 -12.96
C LYS A 72 -5.77 -0.05 -11.94
N LEU A 73 -5.75 0.46 -10.70
CA LEU A 73 -6.68 0.04 -9.65
C LEU A 73 -8.13 0.37 -10.03
N ASN A 74 -8.37 1.58 -10.56
CA ASN A 74 -9.69 1.98 -11.06
C ASN A 74 -10.18 1.04 -12.17
N LYS A 75 -9.29 0.65 -13.10
CA LYS A 75 -9.63 -0.29 -14.18
C LYS A 75 -9.93 -1.70 -13.67
N VAL A 76 -9.16 -2.19 -12.69
CA VAL A 76 -9.42 -3.50 -12.05
C VAL A 76 -10.79 -3.50 -11.37
N ALA A 77 -11.11 -2.43 -10.64
CA ALA A 77 -12.36 -2.29 -9.90
C ALA A 77 -13.56 -1.84 -10.76
N GLU A 78 -13.36 -1.52 -12.04
CA GLU A 78 -14.40 -0.96 -12.91
C GLU A 78 -15.62 -1.89 -12.99
N ASN A 79 -15.36 -3.18 -13.20
CA ASN A 79 -16.37 -4.22 -13.37
C ASN A 79 -16.87 -4.84 -12.05
N TRP A 80 -16.34 -4.41 -10.91
CA TRP A 80 -16.79 -4.94 -9.62
C TRP A 80 -18.20 -4.48 -9.30
N THR A 81 -18.98 -5.38 -8.71
CA THR A 81 -20.29 -5.05 -8.15
C THR A 81 -20.14 -4.05 -6.99
N ARG A 82 -21.27 -3.49 -6.54
CA ARG A 82 -21.22 -2.57 -5.40
C ARG A 82 -20.78 -3.28 -4.12
N GLU A 83 -21.20 -4.52 -3.95
CA GLU A 83 -20.87 -5.38 -2.81
C GLU A 83 -19.37 -5.67 -2.79
N GLU A 84 -18.79 -6.03 -3.92
CA GLU A 84 -17.34 -6.25 -4.06
C GLU A 84 -16.53 -4.99 -3.74
N LYS A 85 -16.98 -3.82 -4.20
CA LYS A 85 -16.34 -2.53 -3.86
C LYS A 85 -16.45 -2.22 -2.37
N ASN A 86 -17.61 -2.46 -1.75
CA ASN A 86 -17.78 -2.24 -0.32
C ASN A 86 -16.91 -3.20 0.50
N HIS A 87 -16.85 -4.48 0.12
CA HIS A 87 -16.00 -5.49 0.75
C HIS A 87 -14.52 -5.08 0.74
N CYS A 88 -14.03 -4.58 -0.40
CA CYS A 88 -12.70 -3.97 -0.47
C CYS A 88 -12.51 -2.85 0.56
N LEU A 89 -13.50 -1.97 0.75
CA LEU A 89 -13.39 -0.83 1.67
C LEU A 89 -13.41 -1.27 3.14
N GLU A 90 -14.16 -2.32 3.48
CA GLU A 90 -14.27 -2.86 4.85
C GLU A 90 -12.93 -3.44 5.36
N GLU A 91 -12.06 -3.90 4.46
CA GLU A 91 -10.72 -4.41 4.81
C GLU A 91 -9.71 -3.32 5.21
N THR A 92 -10.08 -2.04 5.11
CA THR A 92 -9.17 -0.92 5.44
C THR A 92 -8.71 -0.93 6.89
N GLU A 93 -9.57 -1.31 7.84
CA GLU A 93 -9.21 -1.33 9.28
C GLU A 93 -8.20 -2.43 9.62
N LYS A 94 -8.08 -3.45 8.77
CA LYS A 94 -7.14 -4.56 8.94
C LYS A 94 -5.80 -4.30 8.24
N SER A 95 -5.72 -3.24 7.44
CA SER A 95 -4.56 -2.89 6.59
C SER A 95 -3.42 -2.22 7.33
#